data_AF-A0A950RNC6-F1
#
_entry.id   AF-A0A950RNC6-F1
#
_cell.length_a   1.000
_cell.length_b   1.000
_cell.length_c   1.000
_cell.angle_alpha   90.00
_cell.angle_beta   90.00
_cell.angle_gamma   90.00
#
_symmetry.space_group_name_H-M   'P 1'
#
loop_
_entity.id
_entity.type
_entity.pdbx_description
1 polymer ?
#
loop_
_entity_poly.entity_id
_entity_poly.type
_entity_poly.pdbx_seq_one_letter_code
_entity_poly.pdbx_strand_id
1 'polypeptide(L)'
;MVLALELTEQQRQAIEAQGGRPVEVIDPATNRLYVLVSAETFARVQRLLEQEKGPEPEETAGIPPGILRSQQAFWRDLPELLKNRRHYLKWAAYHGDERIGIGSTPTELIREILRQGIPREDYYVGRIQPQDLPPWEPIEVEPIHLHHLEDFPPEA
;
A
#
# COMPACT_ATOMS: atom_id res chain seq x y z
N MET A 1 23.80 -6.20 13.83
CA MET A 1 24.69 -5.62 14.87
C MET A 1 24.38 -4.13 14.95
N VAL A 2 24.03 -3.61 16.12
CA VAL A 2 23.76 -2.17 16.30
C VAL A 2 25.09 -1.48 16.59
N LEU A 3 25.42 -0.43 15.83
CA LEU A 3 26.55 0.44 16.14
C LEU A 3 26.11 1.40 17.25
N ALA A 4 26.75 1.31 18.42
CA ALA A 4 26.55 2.26 19.51
C ALA A 4 27.60 3.37 19.39
N LEU A 5 27.13 4.61 19.30
CA LEU A 5 27.97 5.80 19.33
C LEU A 5 27.82 6.48 20.69
N GLU A 6 28.91 7.01 21.22
CA GLU A 6 28.86 7.81 22.44
C GLU A 6 28.23 9.18 22.15
N LEU A 7 27.46 9.69 23.11
CA LEU A 7 26.88 11.03 23.01
C LEU A 7 27.99 12.08 23.02
N THR A 8 27.84 13.12 22.20
CA THR A 8 28.71 14.28 22.32
C THR A 8 28.40 15.07 23.59
N GLU A 9 29.37 15.86 24.06
CA GLU A 9 29.18 16.73 25.24
C GLU A 9 27.95 17.64 25.09
N GLN A 10 27.76 18.21 23.89
CA GLN A 10 26.62 19.07 23.58
C GLN A 10 25.29 18.31 23.67
N GLN A 11 25.24 17.08 23.17
CA GLN A 11 24.04 16.24 23.27
C GLN A 11 23.75 15.84 24.72
N ARG A 12 24.78 15.51 25.50
CA ARG A 12 24.63 15.19 26.93
C ARG A 12 24.01 16.37 27.70
N GLN A 13 24.58 17.57 27.55
CA GLN A 13 24.08 18.77 28.20
C GLN A 13 22.63 19.10 27.77
N ALA A 14 22.30 18.93 26.48
CA ALA A 14 20.95 19.14 26.00
C ALA A 14 19.93 18.16 26.62
N ILE A 15 20.30 16.88 26.75
CA ILE A 15 19.46 15.85 27.38
C ILE A 15 19.24 16.16 28.86
N GLU A 16 20.29 16.55 29.58
CA GLU A 16 20.21 16.94 31.00
C GLU A 16 19.32 18.17 31.19
N ALA A 17 19.48 19.21 30.36
CA ALA A 17 18.68 20.42 30.41
C ALA A 17 17.19 20.18 30.09
N GLN A 18 16.91 19.21 29.21
CA GLN A 18 15.55 18.82 28.81
C GLN A 18 14.86 17.87 29.81
N GLY A 19 15.56 17.38 30.83
CA GLY A 19 14.97 16.60 31.92
C GLY A 19 14.28 15.31 31.46
N GLY A 20 14.81 14.66 30.41
CA GLY A 20 14.25 13.43 29.85
C GLY A 20 13.23 13.62 28.72
N ARG A 21 13.01 14.84 28.24
CA ARG A 21 12.27 15.08 26.99
C ARG A 21 13.13 14.75 25.76
N PRO A 22 12.52 14.35 24.63
CA PRO A 22 13.25 14.10 23.40
C PRO A 22 14.02 15.33 22.91
N VAL A 23 15.23 15.12 22.41
CA VAL A 23 16.09 16.19 21.88
C VAL A 23 16.19 16.06 20.37
N GLU A 24 15.91 17.14 19.66
CA GLU A 24 16.06 17.22 18.22
C GLU A 24 17.53 17.47 17.82
N VAL A 25 18.01 16.71 16.84
CA VAL A 25 19.36 16.81 16.28
C VAL A 25 19.24 16.94 14.77
N ILE A 26 19.78 18.02 14.24
CA ILE A 26 19.79 18.26 12.80
C ILE A 26 21.15 17.83 12.25
N ASP A 27 21.14 16.97 11.24
CA ASP A 27 22.32 16.72 10.41
C ASP A 27 22.46 17.88 9.41
N PRO A 28 23.50 18.73 9.54
CA PRO A 28 23.65 19.89 8.66
C PRO A 28 24.04 19.51 7.22
N ALA A 29 24.60 18.32 6.99
CA ALA A 29 24.97 17.87 5.65
C ALA A 29 23.75 17.46 4.82
N THR A 30 22.74 16.87 5.48
CA THR A 30 21.52 16.38 4.80
C THR A 30 20.27 17.16 5.15
N ASN A 31 20.35 18.13 6.06
CA ASN A 31 19.24 18.85 6.68
C ASN A 31 18.16 17.90 7.25
N ARG A 32 18.57 16.73 7.74
CA ARG A 32 17.65 15.72 8.30
C ARG A 32 17.52 15.93 9.80
N LEU A 33 16.29 15.87 10.30
CA LEU A 33 15.96 15.95 11.71
C LEU A 33 15.91 14.54 12.32
N TYR A 34 16.68 14.33 13.37
CA TYR A 34 16.68 13.14 14.21
C TYR A 34 16.18 13.50 15.59
N VAL A 35 15.54 12.55 16.27
CA VAL A 35 15.08 12.73 17.65
C VAL A 35 15.81 11.74 18.54
N LEU A 36 16.59 12.25 19.50
CA LEU A 36 17.28 11.47 20.51
C LEU A 36 16.33 11.18 21.68
N VAL A 37 16.18 9.89 21.98
CA VAL A 37 15.46 9.36 23.13
C VAL A 37 16.29 8.26 23.80
N SER A 38 16.01 7.98 25.07
CA SER A 38 16.61 6.82 25.74
C SER A 38 16.16 5.52 25.08
N ALA A 39 16.99 4.48 25.17
CA ALA A 39 16.65 3.15 24.67
C ALA A 39 15.36 2.60 25.32
N GLU A 40 15.10 2.92 26.59
CA GLU A 40 13.88 2.54 27.28
C GLU A 40 12.64 3.24 26.68
N THR A 41 12.72 4.54 26.41
CA THR A 41 11.64 5.29 25.77
C THR A 41 11.39 4.78 24.36
N PHE A 42 12.46 4.52 23.60
CA PHE A 42 12.34 3.91 22.26
C PHE A 42 11.64 2.55 22.33
N ALA A 43 12.05 1.66 23.24
CA ALA A 43 11.43 0.34 23.39
C ALA A 43 9.95 0.42 23.78
N ARG A 44 9.55 1.41 24.58
CA ARG A 44 8.14 1.64 24.92
C ARG A 44 7.33 2.10 23.72
N VAL A 45 7.85 3.05 22.94
CA VAL A 45 7.18 3.54 21.72
C VAL A 45 7.11 2.43 20.68
N GLN A 46 8.19 1.69 20.48
CA GLN A 46 8.23 0.55 19.57
C GLN A 46 7.15 -0.48 19.90
N ARG A 47 7.02 -0.89 21.16
CA ARG A 47 5.97 -1.84 21.58
C ARG A 47 4.56 -1.30 21.35
N LEU A 48 4.31 -0.01 21.56
CA LEU A 48 3.00 0.59 21.29
C LEU A 48 2.67 0.56 19.80
N LEU A 49 3.63 0.92 18.94
CA LEU A 49 3.49 0.84 17.48
C LEU A 49 3.32 -0.60 16.99
N GLU A 50 4.02 -1.56 17.60
CA GLU A 50 3.88 -2.99 17.32
C GLU A 50 2.56 -3.58 17.81
N GLN A 51 1.92 -3.00 18.83
CA GLN A 51 0.60 -3.42 19.31
C GLN A 51 -0.55 -2.84 18.47
N GLU A 52 -0.37 -1.64 17.90
CA GLU A 52 -1.30 -1.07 16.91
C GLU A 52 -1.20 -1.77 15.56
N LYS A 53 -0.02 -2.32 15.23
CA LYS A 53 0.12 -3.32 14.19
C LYS A 53 -0.50 -4.64 14.67
N GLY A 54 -1.80 -4.80 14.47
CA GLY A 54 -2.39 -6.15 14.37
C GLY A 54 -1.55 -7.02 13.43
N PRO A 55 -1.64 -8.37 13.50
CA PRO A 55 -0.74 -9.27 12.78
C PRO A 55 -0.61 -8.79 11.33
N GLU A 56 0.58 -8.30 10.97
CA GLU A 56 0.82 -7.77 9.62
C GLU A 56 0.47 -8.90 8.65
N PRO A 57 -0.60 -8.75 7.83
CA PRO A 57 -0.76 -9.62 6.70
C PRO A 57 0.45 -9.31 5.81
N GLU A 58 1.16 -10.36 5.41
CA GLU A 58 2.25 -10.30 4.45
C GLU A 58 2.00 -9.23 3.39
N GLU A 59 2.98 -8.34 3.23
CA GLU A 59 2.96 -7.12 2.43
C GLU A 59 2.41 -7.32 1.01
N THR A 60 1.10 -7.20 0.83
CA THR A 60 0.50 -6.83 -0.45
C THR A 60 0.02 -5.39 -0.36
N ALA A 61 0.98 -4.45 -0.44
CA ALA A 61 0.78 -3.06 -0.88
C ALA A 61 -0.51 -2.32 -0.43
N GLY A 62 -0.97 -2.49 0.82
CA GLY A 62 -2.19 -1.82 1.31
C GLY A 62 -3.49 -2.25 0.61
N ILE A 63 -3.51 -3.42 -0.04
CA ILE A 63 -4.72 -3.99 -0.64
C ILE A 63 -5.54 -4.67 0.46
N PRO A 64 -6.83 -4.34 0.65
CA PRO A 64 -7.69 -5.02 1.62
C PRO A 64 -7.75 -6.55 1.36
N PRO A 65 -7.75 -7.39 2.41
CA PRO A 65 -7.70 -8.85 2.24
C PRO A 65 -8.80 -9.44 1.36
N GLY A 66 -10.02 -8.88 1.42
CA GLY A 66 -11.15 -9.31 0.59
C GLY A 66 -10.93 -9.03 -0.90
N ILE A 67 -10.37 -7.86 -1.24
CA ILE A 67 -9.95 -7.54 -2.61
C ILE A 67 -8.83 -8.48 -3.06
N LEU A 68 -7.81 -8.74 -2.22
CA LEU A 68 -6.72 -9.64 -2.58
C LEU A 68 -7.23 -11.05 -2.92
N ARG A 69 -8.10 -11.62 -2.08
CA ARG A 69 -8.68 -12.94 -2.33
C ARG A 69 -9.49 -12.97 -3.63
N SER A 70 -10.29 -11.93 -3.88
CA SER A 70 -11.07 -11.78 -5.12
C SER A 70 -10.21 -11.67 -6.37
N GLN A 71 -9.08 -10.96 -6.28
CA GLN A 71 -8.10 -10.86 -7.35
C GLN A 71 -7.44 -12.21 -7.65
N GLN A 72 -7.01 -12.93 -6.61
CA GLN A 72 -6.41 -14.27 -6.75
C GLN A 72 -7.38 -15.27 -7.40
N ALA A 73 -8.66 -15.24 -7.03
CA ALA A 73 -9.68 -16.09 -7.63
C ALA A 73 -9.89 -15.77 -9.12
N PHE A 74 -9.96 -14.49 -9.49
CA PHE A 74 -10.06 -14.07 -10.89
C PHE A 74 -8.87 -14.59 -11.72
N TRP A 75 -7.66 -14.47 -11.21
CA TRP A 75 -6.44 -14.93 -11.91
C TRP A 75 -6.34 -16.43 -12.04
N ARG A 76 -6.73 -17.18 -11.00
CA ARG A 76 -6.84 -18.64 -11.06
C ARG A 76 -7.77 -19.08 -12.19
N ASP A 77 -8.86 -18.35 -12.38
CA ASP A 77 -9.89 -18.66 -13.36
C ASP A 77 -9.63 -18.06 -14.76
N LEU A 78 -8.76 -17.05 -14.87
CA LEU A 78 -8.50 -16.31 -16.11
C LEU A 78 -8.11 -17.22 -17.29
N PRO A 79 -7.21 -18.21 -17.17
CA PRO A 79 -6.89 -19.12 -18.26
C PRO A 79 -8.10 -19.90 -18.79
N GLU A 80 -9.01 -20.30 -17.91
CA GLU A 80 -10.24 -21.01 -18.29
C GLU A 80 -11.25 -20.06 -18.93
N LEU A 81 -11.40 -18.85 -18.38
CA LEU A 81 -12.26 -17.80 -18.94
C LEU A 81 -11.85 -17.44 -20.38
N LEU A 82 -10.55 -17.44 -20.68
CA LEU A 82 -9.99 -17.15 -22.00
C LEU A 82 -10.25 -18.23 -23.04
N LYS A 83 -10.50 -19.48 -22.65
CA LYS A 83 -10.84 -20.56 -23.61
C LYS A 83 -12.13 -20.26 -24.37
N ASN A 84 -13.07 -19.56 -23.75
CA ASN A 84 -14.32 -19.17 -24.39
C ASN A 84 -14.20 -17.79 -25.03
N ARG A 85 -14.11 -17.73 -26.37
CA ARG A 85 -14.04 -16.48 -27.13
C ARG A 85 -15.19 -15.50 -26.86
N ARG A 86 -16.36 -15.96 -26.40
CA ARG A 86 -17.49 -15.09 -26.04
C ARG A 86 -17.27 -14.27 -24.77
N HIS A 87 -16.28 -14.64 -23.97
CA HIS A 87 -15.89 -13.92 -22.75
C HIS A 87 -14.81 -12.88 -23.01
N TYR A 88 -14.13 -12.94 -24.16
CA TYR A 88 -13.05 -12.01 -24.48
C TYR A 88 -13.55 -10.55 -24.42
N LEU A 89 -12.77 -9.69 -23.74
CA LEU A 89 -13.05 -8.28 -23.45
C LEU A 89 -14.25 -7.99 -22.54
N LYS A 90 -14.98 -9.03 -22.09
CA LYS A 90 -16.00 -8.88 -21.05
C LYS A 90 -15.34 -8.68 -19.68
N TRP A 91 -16.15 -8.34 -18.70
CA TRP A 91 -15.75 -8.15 -17.32
C TRP A 91 -16.21 -9.34 -16.48
N ALA A 92 -15.39 -9.78 -15.54
CA ALA A 92 -15.78 -10.75 -14.52
C ALA A 92 -15.69 -10.11 -13.13
N ALA A 93 -16.68 -10.37 -12.29
CA ALA A 93 -16.71 -9.93 -10.91
C ALA A 93 -16.54 -11.10 -9.96
N TYR A 94 -15.73 -10.89 -8.93
CA TYR A 94 -15.42 -11.85 -7.89
C TYR A 94 -15.61 -11.23 -6.51
N HIS A 95 -16.08 -12.04 -5.56
CA HIS A 95 -16.12 -11.75 -4.14
C HIS A 95 -15.53 -12.95 -3.39
N GLY A 96 -14.37 -12.75 -2.76
CA GLY A 96 -13.59 -13.85 -2.19
C GLY A 96 -13.19 -14.86 -3.26
N ASP A 97 -13.59 -16.12 -3.09
CA ASP A 97 -13.29 -17.21 -4.04
C ASP A 97 -14.39 -17.42 -5.09
N GLU A 98 -15.48 -16.66 -5.04
CA GLU A 98 -16.68 -16.89 -5.85
C GLU A 98 -16.81 -15.88 -7.00
N ARG A 99 -17.15 -16.39 -8.19
CA ARG A 99 -17.49 -15.55 -9.34
C ARG A 99 -18.96 -15.11 -9.26
N ILE A 100 -19.16 -13.81 -9.11
CA ILE A 100 -20.49 -13.18 -9.03
C ILE A 100 -21.14 -13.08 -10.40
N GLY A 101 -20.37 -12.82 -11.45
CA GLY A 101 -20.93 -12.74 -12.81
C GLY A 101 -19.94 -12.36 -13.90
N ILE A 102 -20.40 -12.42 -15.14
CA ILE A 102 -19.70 -11.92 -16.33
C ILE A 102 -20.62 -10.94 -17.06
N GLY A 103 -20.12 -9.73 -17.29
CA GLY A 103 -20.89 -8.61 -17.85
C GLY A 103 -20.19 -7.95 -19.02
N SER A 104 -20.95 -7.18 -19.81
CA SER A 104 -20.38 -6.41 -20.92
C SER A 104 -19.70 -5.13 -20.44
N THR A 105 -20.12 -4.61 -19.28
CA THR A 105 -19.54 -3.42 -18.66
C THR A 105 -19.23 -3.66 -17.18
N PRO A 106 -18.23 -2.96 -16.60
CA PRO A 106 -17.92 -3.08 -15.18
C PRO A 106 -19.05 -2.48 -14.33
N THR A 107 -19.72 -1.43 -14.83
CA THR A 107 -20.82 -0.75 -14.14
C THR A 107 -21.99 -1.67 -13.85
N GLU A 108 -22.35 -2.56 -14.78
CA GLU A 108 -23.40 -3.57 -14.57
C GLU A 108 -23.08 -4.49 -13.39
N LEU A 109 -21.84 -4.98 -13.34
CA LEU A 109 -21.39 -5.87 -12.28
C LEU A 109 -21.30 -5.16 -10.93
N ILE A 110 -20.77 -3.93 -10.91
CA ILE A 110 -20.69 -3.14 -9.67
C ILE A 110 -22.09 -2.88 -9.10
N ARG A 111 -23.08 -2.54 -9.94
CA ARG A 111 -24.47 -2.36 -9.47
C ARG A 111 -25.02 -3.62 -8.83
N GLU A 112 -24.76 -4.78 -9.42
CA GLU A 112 -25.23 -6.06 -8.88
C GLU A 112 -24.55 -6.40 -7.55
N ILE A 113 -23.25 -6.18 -7.44
CA ILE A 113 -22.47 -6.37 -6.21
C ILE A 113 -23.00 -5.47 -5.08
N LEU A 114 -23.26 -4.18 -5.38
CA LEU A 114 -23.81 -3.25 -4.40
C LEU A 114 -25.25 -3.63 -4.00
N ARG A 115 -26.05 -4.15 -4.93
CA ARG A 115 -27.40 -4.67 -4.63
C ARG A 115 -27.36 -5.86 -3.66
N GLN A 116 -26.30 -6.66 -3.73
CA GLN A 116 -26.07 -7.78 -2.82
C GLN A 116 -25.45 -7.35 -1.47
N GLY A 117 -25.17 -6.05 -1.29
CA GLY A 117 -24.61 -5.51 -0.04
C GLY A 117 -23.13 -5.84 0.17
N ILE A 118 -22.42 -6.26 -0.87
CA ILE A 118 -20.99 -6.60 -0.77
C ILE A 118 -20.17 -5.31 -0.63
N PRO A 119 -19.30 -5.19 0.39
CA PRO A 119 -18.51 -3.99 0.63
C PRO A 119 -17.49 -3.76 -0.49
N ARG A 120 -17.12 -2.48 -0.70
CA ARG A 120 -16.12 -2.08 -1.71
C ARG A 120 -14.74 -2.69 -1.49
N GLU A 121 -14.44 -3.09 -0.26
CA GLU A 121 -13.17 -3.69 0.15
C GLU A 121 -13.14 -5.22 0.00
N ASP A 122 -14.20 -5.80 -0.58
CA ASP A 122 -14.41 -7.24 -0.60
C ASP A 122 -14.63 -7.82 -2.00
N TYR A 123 -14.61 -7.00 -3.05
CA TYR A 123 -14.81 -7.48 -4.43
C TYR A 123 -13.73 -6.99 -5.40
N TYR A 124 -13.58 -7.72 -6.49
CA TYR A 124 -12.72 -7.34 -7.61
C TYR A 124 -13.47 -7.49 -8.94
N VAL A 125 -13.27 -6.53 -9.85
CA VAL A 125 -13.83 -6.56 -11.21
C VAL A 125 -12.69 -6.44 -12.21
N GLY A 126 -12.41 -7.54 -12.91
CA GLY A 126 -11.31 -7.66 -13.87
C GLY A 126 -11.80 -7.85 -15.30
N ARG A 127 -11.02 -7.37 -16.29
CA ARG A 127 -11.33 -7.59 -17.70
C ARG A 127 -10.74 -8.91 -18.19
N ILE A 128 -11.54 -9.70 -18.89
CA ILE A 128 -11.14 -11.01 -19.42
C ILE A 128 -10.33 -10.80 -20.71
N GLN A 129 -9.01 -10.77 -20.55
CA GLN A 129 -8.03 -10.68 -21.62
C GLN A 129 -6.70 -11.28 -21.12
N PRO A 130 -5.76 -11.65 -22.01
CA PRO A 130 -4.41 -12.01 -21.60
C PRO A 130 -3.78 -10.91 -20.75
N GLN A 131 -3.21 -11.30 -19.63
CA GLN A 131 -2.49 -10.44 -18.71
C GLN A 131 -1.22 -11.18 -18.30
N ASP A 132 -0.09 -10.49 -18.32
CA ASP A 132 1.22 -11.11 -18.07
C ASP A 132 1.62 -11.07 -16.60
N LEU A 133 1.09 -10.10 -15.83
CA LEU A 133 1.41 -9.91 -14.41
C LEU A 133 0.13 -9.66 -13.59
N PRO A 134 0.01 -10.26 -12.39
CA PRO A 134 -1.11 -10.01 -11.51
C PRO A 134 -1.09 -8.59 -10.91
N PRO A 135 -2.27 -7.99 -10.68
CA PRO A 135 -2.41 -6.61 -10.19
C PRO A 135 -1.93 -6.39 -8.76
N TRP A 136 -1.64 -7.45 -8.01
CA TRP A 136 -1.05 -7.37 -6.66
C TRP A 136 0.47 -7.58 -6.65
N GLU A 137 1.09 -7.89 -7.79
CA GLU A 137 2.55 -7.87 -7.89
C GLU A 137 3.04 -6.43 -8.03
N PRO A 138 4.05 -6.01 -7.24
CA PRO A 138 4.65 -4.69 -7.39
C PRO A 138 5.23 -4.53 -8.79
N ILE A 139 4.80 -3.51 -9.51
CA ILE A 139 5.48 -3.10 -10.75
C ILE A 139 6.60 -2.16 -10.33
N GLU A 140 7.85 -2.52 -10.63
CA GLU A 140 8.96 -1.58 -10.57
C GLU A 140 8.71 -0.50 -11.62
N VAL A 141 8.15 0.63 -11.19
CA VAL A 141 7.98 1.80 -12.05
C VAL A 141 9.32 2.51 -12.08
N GLU A 142 10.02 2.49 -13.23
CA GLU A 142 11.12 3.42 -13.44
C GLU A 142 10.61 4.84 -13.17
N PRO A 143 11.32 5.65 -12.36
CA PRO A 143 10.86 6.99 -12.03
C PRO A 143 10.65 7.74 -13.35
N ILE A 144 9.39 8.09 -13.61
CA ILE A 144 9.02 8.98 -14.71
C ILE A 144 9.91 10.21 -14.52
N HIS A 145 10.85 10.43 -15.44
CA HIS A 145 11.53 11.71 -15.53
C HIS A 145 10.42 12.74 -15.72
N LEU A 146 10.06 13.43 -14.64
CA LEU A 146 9.13 14.54 -14.65
C LEU A 146 9.77 15.58 -15.58
N HIS A 147 9.46 15.52 -16.87
CA HIS A 147 9.68 16.67 -17.73
C HIS A 147 8.80 17.78 -17.15
N HIS A 148 9.48 18.78 -16.58
CA HIS A 148 8.97 20.03 -16.02
C HIS A 148 7.49 20.29 -16.35
N LEU A 149 6.63 20.14 -15.35
CA LEU A 149 5.28 20.73 -15.30
C LEU A 149 5.37 22.26 -15.05
N GLU A 150 6.29 22.93 -15.74
CA GLU A 150 6.47 24.39 -15.69
C GLU A 150 6.25 24.97 -17.09
N ASP A 151 5.06 24.78 -17.65
CA ASP A 151 4.62 25.49 -18.86
C ASP A 151 3.07 25.58 -18.93
N PHE A 152 2.43 25.83 -17.79
CA PHE A 152 1.07 26.39 -17.82
C PHE A 152 1.20 27.91 -17.85
N PRO A 153 0.97 28.57 -19.00
CA PRO A 153 0.92 30.03 -19.03
C PRO A 153 -0.23 30.49 -18.14
N PRO A 154 -0.05 31.57 -17.34
CA PRO A 154 -1.17 32.14 -16.60
C PRO A 154 -2.22 32.63 -17.60
N GLU A 155 -3.47 32.23 -17.37
CA GLU A 155 -4.62 32.69 -18.14
C GLU A 155 -4.66 34.23 -18.15
N ALA A 156 -4.84 34.80 -19.35
CA ALA A 156 -4.91 36.23 -19.61
C ALA A 156 -6.34 36.77 -19.49
#